data_AF-A0A6V7JNY5-F1
#
_entry.id   AF-A0A6V7JNY5-F1
#
_cell.length_a   1.000
_cell.length_b   1.000
_cell.length_c   1.000
_cell.angle_alpha   90.00
_cell.angle_beta   90.00
_cell.angle_gamma   90.00
#
_symmetry.space_group_name_H-M   'P 1'
#
loop_
_entity.id
_entity.type
_entity.pdbx_description
1 polymer ?
#
loop_
_entity_poly.entity_id
_entity_poly.type
_entity_poly.pdbx_seq_one_letter_code
_entity_poly.pdbx_strand_id
1 'polypeptide(L)' 'ILALYLRNKLNYSDHKSTLIYHIFMTFVYFFPLLGAIVADSVLGKYRTIFYLSIIYAVGQLLISAGAVPPFGLPT' A
#
# COMPACT_ATOMS: atom_id res chain seq x y z
N ILE A 1 -15.10 2.69 -6.62
CA ILE A 1 -14.96 2.17 -8.02
C ILE A 1 -15.26 0.68 -8.17
N LEU A 2 -14.82 -0.21 -7.26
CA LEU A 2 -15.03 -1.67 -7.36
C LEU A 2 -16.52 -2.09 -7.37
N ALA A 3 -17.32 -1.59 -6.43
CA ALA A 3 -18.76 -1.88 -6.38
C ALA A 3 -19.49 -1.38 -7.66
N LEU A 4 -19.08 -0.23 -8.19
CA LEU A 4 -19.62 0.34 -9.42
C LEU A 4 -19.28 -0.51 -10.65
N TYR A 5 -18.09 -1.11 -10.66
CA TYR A 5 -17.64 -2.01 -11.73
C TYR A 5 -18.42 -3.33 -11.73
N LEU A 6 -18.59 -3.95 -10.55
CA LEU A 6 -19.39 -5.17 -10.38
C LEU A 6 -20.85 -5.00 -10.82
N ARG A 7 -21.43 -3.83 -10.55
CA ARG A 7 -22.80 -3.49 -10.98
C ARG A 7 -22.89 -3.20 -12.49
N ASN A 8 -22.06 -2.29 -13.01
CA ASN A 8 -22.23 -1.78 -14.37
C ASN A 8 -21.59 -2.63 -15.48
N LYS A 9 -20.52 -3.38 -15.16
CA LYS A 9 -19.83 -4.25 -16.15
C LYS A 9 -20.20 -5.73 -16.00
N LEU A 10 -20.49 -6.20 -14.78
CA LEU A 10 -20.81 -7.60 -14.51
C LEU A 10 -22.32 -7.88 -14.29
N ASN A 11 -23.18 -6.85 -14.29
CA ASN A 11 -24.63 -6.98 -14.11
C ASN A 11 -25.04 -7.72 -12.81
N TYR A 12 -24.23 -7.64 -11.76
CA TYR A 12 -24.61 -8.20 -10.46
C TYR A 12 -25.65 -7.33 -9.76
N SER A 13 -26.60 -7.97 -9.07
CA SER A 13 -27.58 -7.25 -8.25
C SER A 13 -26.91 -6.42 -7.16
N ASP A 14 -27.54 -5.31 -6.77
CA ASP A 14 -26.99 -4.36 -5.79
C ASP A 14 -26.59 -5.04 -4.48
N HIS A 15 -27.36 -6.05 -4.06
CA HIS A 15 -27.09 -6.81 -2.85
C HIS A 15 -25.81 -7.64 -2.98
N LYS A 16 -25.60 -8.33 -4.11
CA LYS A 16 -24.39 -9.15 -4.35
C LYS A 16 -23.14 -8.28 -4.49
N SER A 17 -23.24 -7.15 -5.19
CA SER A 17 -22.11 -6.22 -5.37
C SER A 17 -21.64 -5.63 -4.04
N THR A 18 -22.57 -5.31 -3.14
CA THR A 18 -22.27 -4.76 -1.81
C THR A 18 -21.64 -5.81 -0.89
N LEU A 19 -22.13 -7.06 -0.91
CA LEU A 19 -21.54 -8.16 -0.13
C LEU A 19 -20.10 -8.45 -0.56
N ILE A 20 -19.84 -8.55 -1.86
CA ILE A 20 -18.48 -8.78 -2.39
C ILE A 20 -17.56 -7.61 -2.02
N TYR A 21 -18.06 -6.38 -2.14
CA TYR A 21 -17.30 -5.19 -1.75
C TYR A 21 -16.94 -5.19 -0.26
N HIS A 22 -17.87 -5.53 0.63
CA HIS A 22 -17.60 -5.61 2.06
C HIS A 22 -16.59 -6.69 2.41
N ILE A 23 -16.72 -7.89 1.83
CA ILE A 23 -15.75 -8.97 2.04
C ILE A 23 -14.36 -8.51 1.58
N PHE A 24 -14.26 -7.95 0.38
CA PHE A 24 -12.99 -7.43 -0.15
C PHE A 24 -12.39 -6.36 0.78
N MET A 25 -13.21 -5.43 1.28
CA MET A 25 -12.78 -4.38 2.18
C MET A 25 -12.28 -4.94 3.53
N THR A 26 -12.98 -5.93 4.10
CA THR A 26 -12.55 -6.63 5.32
C THR A 26 -11.19 -7.31 5.12
N PHE A 27 -10.96 -7.96 3.97
CA PHE A 27 -9.65 -8.53 3.65
C PHE A 27 -8.57 -7.47 3.52
N VAL A 28 -8.82 -6.36 2.83
CA VAL A 28 -7.84 -5.26 2.67
C VAL A 28 -7.44 -4.65 4.02
N TYR A 29 -8.35 -4.61 5.00
CA TYR A 29 -8.00 -4.17 6.36
C TYR A 29 -7.38 -5.26 7.23
N PHE A 30 -7.66 -6.53 6.94
CA PHE A 30 -7.11 -7.68 7.68
C PHE A 30 -5.68 -8.03 7.25
N PHE A 31 -5.36 -7.95 5.96
CA PHE A 31 -4.03 -8.27 5.43
C PHE A 31 -2.89 -7.44 6.05
N PRO A 32 -3.03 -6.11 6.25
CA PRO A 32 -2.03 -5.31 6.96
C PRO A 32 -1.82 -5.75 8.41
N LEU A 33 -2.88 -6.18 9.10
CA LEU A 33 -2.78 -6.69 10.47
C LEU A 33 -1.97 -7.99 10.52
N LEU A 34 -2.24 -8.93 9.60
CA LEU A 34 -1.42 -10.13 9.46
C LEU A 34 0.02 -9.81 9.04
N GLY A 35 0.20 -8.88 8.10
CA GLY A 35 1.52 -8.41 7.68
C GLY A 35 2.32 -7.80 8.84
N ALA A 36 1.66 -7.06 9.73
CA ALA A 36 2.28 -6.51 10.93
C ALA A 36 2.66 -7.62 11.93
N ILE A 37 1.77 -8.58 12.19
CA ILE A 37 2.06 -9.72 13.08
C ILE A 37 3.22 -10.58 12.52
N VAL A 38 3.26 -10.80 11.21
CA VAL A 38 4.36 -11.54 10.56
C VAL A 38 5.66 -10.73 10.61
N ALA A 39 5.62 -9.41 10.36
CA ALA A 39 6.78 -8.54 10.51
C ALA A 39 7.32 -8.52 11.95
N ASP A 40 6.44 -8.59 12.95
CA ASP A 40 6.79 -8.63 14.37
C ASP A 40 7.32 -10.01 14.80
N SER A 41 6.74 -11.10 14.29
CA SER A 41 7.07 -12.49 14.69
C SER A 41 8.29 -13.07 13.98
N VAL A 42 8.60 -12.66 12.73
CA VAL A 42 9.73 -13.21 11.96
C VAL A 42 11.05 -12.49 12.25
N LEU A 43 11.06 -11.25 12.74
CA LEU A 43 12.30 -10.44 12.79
C LEU A 43 12.76 -9.94 14.15
N GLY A 44 11.94 -9.94 15.19
CA GLY A 44 12.31 -9.42 16.50
C GLY A 44 12.53 -7.88 16.49
N LYS A 45 12.11 -7.23 17.56
CA LYS A 45 11.99 -5.76 17.75
C LYS A 45 13.10 -4.88 17.12
N TYR A 46 14.34 -5.37 17.05
CA TYR A 46 15.48 -4.63 16.51
C TYR A 46 15.58 -4.64 14.99
N ARG A 47 15.18 -5.72 14.30
CA ARG A 47 15.36 -5.80 12.84
C ARG A 47 14.25 -5.07 12.09
N THR A 48 13.02 -5.04 12.61
CA THR A 48 11.92 -4.28 11.98
C THR A 48 12.24 -2.77 11.94
N ILE A 49 12.79 -2.20 13.03
CA ILE A 49 13.25 -0.81 13.07
C ILE A 49 14.38 -0.57 12.07
N PHE A 50 15.33 -1.51 11.94
CA PHE A 50 16.44 -1.41 10.99
C PHE A 50 16.00 -1.50 9.52
N TYR A 51 15.05 -2.37 9.18
CA TYR A 51 14.53 -2.43 7.81
C TYR A 51 13.68 -1.21 7.45
N LEU A 52 12.85 -0.72 8.38
CA LEU A 52 12.08 0.51 8.19
C LEU A 52 12.99 1.73 8.00
N SER A 53 14.09 1.83 8.76
CA SER A 53 15.04 2.93 8.60
C SER A 53 15.79 2.89 7.27
N ILE A 54 16.14 1.71 6.76
CA ILE A 54 16.74 1.56 5.42
C ILE A 54 15.75 1.99 4.34
N ILE A 55 14.52 1.50 4.37
CA ILE A 55 13.48 1.87 3.38
C ILE A 55 13.23 3.38 3.42
N TYR A 56 13.18 3.96 4.62
CA TYR A 56 13.00 5.40 4.81
C TYR A 56 14.19 6.21 4.25
N ALA A 57 15.43 5.76 4.49
CA ALA A 57 16.63 6.39 3.97
C ALA A 57 16.69 6.32 2.43
N VAL A 58 16.37 5.17 1.85
CA VAL A 58 16.29 4.99 0.39
C VAL A 58 15.22 5.91 -0.21
N GLY A 59 14.05 6.02 0.42
CA GLY A 59 13.00 6.95 -0.01
C GLY A 59 13.47 8.40 -0.02
N GLN A 60 14.18 8.84 1.02
CA GLN A 60 14.77 10.19 1.07
C GLN A 60 15.85 10.41 0.02
N LEU A 61 16.69 9.40 -0.25
CA LEU A 61 17.68 9.49 -1.33
C LEU A 61 17.01 9.63 -2.69
N LEU A 62 15.92 8.89 -2.94
CA LEU A 62 15.17 8.98 -4.20
C LEU A 62 14.53 10.35 -4.38
N ILE A 63 13.91 10.89 -3.31
CA ILE A 63 13.30 12.23 -3.31
C ILE A 63 14.38 13.28 -3.51
N SER A 64 15.51 13.18 -2.81
CA SER A 64 16.64 14.09 -2.96
C SER A 64 17.18 14.06 -4.39
N ALA A 65 17.42 12.88 -4.96
CA ALA A 65 17.88 12.72 -6.33
C ALA A 65 16.89 13.29 -7.36
N GLY A 66 15.59 13.11 -7.16
CA GLY A 66 14.55 13.71 -8.00
C GLY A 66 14.39 15.22 -7.82
N ALA A 67 14.78 15.75 -6.66
CA ALA A 67 14.73 17.17 -6.32
C ALA A 67 16.01 17.94 -6.70
N VAL A 68 17.09 17.26 -7.09
CA VAL A 68 18.27 17.91 -7.65
C VAL A 68 17.88 18.46 -9.04
N PRO A 69 17.75 19.79 -9.22
CA PRO A 69 17.59 20.34 -10.56
C PRO A 69 18.85 20.01 -11.38
N PRO A 70 18.75 19.81 -12.70
CA PRO A 70 19.92 19.64 -13.55
C PRO A 70 20.77 20.90 -13.41
N PHE A 71 21.89 20.76 -12.71
CA PHE A 71 22.87 21.82 -12.51
C PHE A 71 23.40 22.21 -13.90
N GLY A 72 22.84 23.26 -14.51
CA GLY A 72 23.39 23.88 -15.72
C GLY A 72 22.52 24.00 -16.99
N LEU A 73 21.18 24.05 -16.91
CA LEU A 73 20.37 24.48 -18.07
C LEU A 73 19.76 25.87 -17.82
N PRO A 74 20.09 26.89 -18.65
CA PRO A 74 19.42 28.19 -18.59
C PRO A 74 17.93 28.01 -18.92
N THR A 75 17.10 28.67 -18.12
CA THR A 75 15.64 28.82 -18.29
C THR A 75 15.26 29.30 -19.68
#